data_AF-A0A7V2AKM4-F1
#
_entry.id   AF-A0A7V2AKM4-F1
#
_cell.length_a   1.000
_cell.length_b   1.000
_cell.length_c   1.000
_cell.angle_alpha   90.00
_cell.angle_beta   90.00
_cell.angle_gamma   90.00
#
_symmetry.space_group_name_H-M   'P 1'
#
loop_
_entity.id
_entity.type
_entity.pdbx_description
1 polymer ?
#
loop_
_entity_poly.entity_id
_entity_poly.type
_entity_poly.pdbx_seq_one_letter_code
_entity_poly.pdbx_strand_id
1 'polypeptide(L)'
;MNWLRNIIRRFWWSLYHWVVPPYGTIIVEETLPDRLKGRTLYIVEEDGFQEQAAMICPCGCKRILHMNLIPDERPCWRLTRHEDGTSTLQPSVWRKKDCGSHFWFRRGRVQWCRMTG
;
A
#
# COMPACT_ATOMS: atom_id res chain seq x y z
N MET A 1 2.64 0.20 -33.59
CA MET A 1 1.95 1.11 -32.65
C MET A 1 1.97 0.63 -31.18
N ASN A 2 3.11 0.14 -30.66
CA ASN A 2 3.29 -0.20 -29.23
C ASN A 2 4.39 0.63 -28.52
N TRP A 3 5.16 1.42 -29.29
CA TRP A 3 6.30 2.19 -28.79
C TRP A 3 5.89 3.50 -28.09
N LEU A 4 5.00 4.30 -28.72
CA LEU A 4 4.50 5.55 -28.11
C LEU A 4 3.77 5.32 -26.78
N ARG A 5 2.97 4.25 -26.65
CA ARG A 5 2.25 3.93 -25.40
C ARG A 5 3.18 3.67 -24.22
N ASN A 6 4.36 3.09 -24.46
CA ASN A 6 5.34 2.79 -23.41
C ASN A 6 6.14 4.03 -23.01
N ILE A 7 6.45 4.93 -23.95
CA ILE A 7 7.09 6.22 -23.66
C ILE A 7 6.16 7.10 -22.83
N ILE A 8 4.89 7.21 -23.22
CA ILE A 8 3.87 7.97 -22.48
C ILE A 8 3.70 7.37 -21.08
N ARG A 9 3.57 6.04 -20.91
CA ARG A 9 3.48 5.43 -19.56
C ARG A 9 4.71 5.71 -18.68
N ARG A 10 5.92 5.68 -19.24
CA ARG A 10 7.16 6.00 -18.51
C ARG A 10 7.21 7.47 -18.11
N PHE A 11 6.85 8.37 -19.02
CA PHE A 11 6.84 9.81 -18.77
C PHE A 11 5.78 10.18 -17.73
N TRP A 12 4.59 9.59 -17.81
CA TRP A 12 3.51 9.78 -16.83
C TRP A 12 3.84 9.19 -15.46
N TRP A 13 4.54 8.05 -15.39
CA TRP A 13 5.00 7.50 -14.11
C TRP A 13 6.12 8.35 -13.50
N SER A 14 7.08 8.79 -14.32
CA SER A 14 8.15 9.71 -13.88
C SER A 14 7.58 11.03 -13.37
N LEU A 15 6.65 11.63 -14.11
CA LEU A 15 5.93 12.83 -13.69
C LEU A 15 5.12 12.56 -12.42
N TYR A 16 4.33 11.48 -12.35
CA TYR A 16 3.56 11.10 -11.15
C TYR A 16 4.42 10.95 -9.90
N HIS A 17 5.61 10.36 -10.00
CA HIS A 17 6.54 10.27 -8.86
C HIS A 17 7.05 11.64 -8.42
N TRP A 18 7.15 12.58 -9.35
CA TRP A 18 7.59 13.94 -9.09
C TRP A 18 6.48 14.83 -8.52
N VAL A 19 5.24 14.72 -9.01
CA VAL A 19 4.13 15.58 -8.58
C VAL A 19 3.37 15.05 -7.37
N VAL A 20 3.32 13.72 -7.20
CA VAL A 20 2.52 13.10 -6.15
C VAL A 20 3.44 12.59 -5.04
N PRO A 21 3.31 13.04 -3.78
CA PRO A 21 4.14 12.57 -2.68
C PRO A 21 3.87 11.08 -2.38
N PRO A 22 4.81 10.35 -1.74
CA PRO A 22 4.53 9.01 -1.25
C PRO A 22 3.34 9.00 -0.26
N TYR A 23 2.76 7.83 -0.04
CA TYR A 23 1.78 7.63 1.02
C TYR A 23 2.44 7.94 2.37
N GLY A 24 1.73 8.67 3.23
CA GLY A 24 2.16 8.85 4.61
C GLY A 24 1.99 7.56 5.41
N THR A 25 2.78 7.38 6.46
CA THR A 25 2.61 6.31 7.44
C THR A 25 2.20 6.94 8.77
N ILE A 26 1.13 6.41 9.39
CA ILE A 26 0.68 6.84 10.72
C ILE A 26 0.64 5.60 11.62
N ILE A 27 1.16 5.75 12.83
CA ILE A 27 1.09 4.74 13.88
C ILE A 27 -0.06 5.11 14.79
N VAL A 28 -0.87 4.12 15.15
CA VAL A 28 -1.97 4.27 16.11
C VAL A 28 -1.85 3.16 17.15
N GLU A 29 -2.15 3.49 18.39
CA GLU A 29 -2.19 2.54 19.50
C GLU A 29 -3.56 1.86 19.54
N GLU A 30 -3.57 0.53 19.68
CA GLU A 30 -4.73 -0.36 19.85
C GLU A 30 -5.73 -0.42 18.68
N THR A 31 -6.22 0.71 18.16
CA THR A 31 -7.33 0.73 17.20
C THR A 31 -7.16 1.72 16.05
N LEU A 32 -7.77 1.39 14.91
CA LEU A 32 -7.85 2.30 13.77
C LEU A 32 -8.83 3.45 14.05
N PRO A 33 -8.60 4.65 13.49
CA PRO A 33 -9.57 5.72 13.57
C PRO A 33 -10.85 5.37 12.79
N ASP A 34 -11.99 5.92 13.21
CA ASP A 34 -13.30 5.74 12.54
C ASP A 34 -13.26 6.05 11.03
N ARG A 35 -12.40 6.97 10.61
CA ARG A 35 -12.22 7.38 9.23
C ARG A 35 -10.74 7.46 8.87
N LEU A 36 -10.33 6.58 7.97
CA LEU A 36 -8.98 6.60 7.41
C LEU A 36 -8.83 7.76 6.41
N LYS A 37 -7.68 8.42 6.45
CA LYS A 37 -7.29 9.38 5.42
C LYS A 37 -6.89 8.65 4.14
N GLY A 38 -7.22 9.26 2.99
CA GLY A 38 -6.69 8.81 1.70
C GLY A 38 -5.18 8.99 1.64
N ARG A 39 -4.49 8.12 0.90
CA ARG A 39 -3.03 8.14 0.75
C ARG A 39 -2.24 8.00 2.06
N THR A 40 -2.78 7.24 3.00
CA THR A 40 -2.12 6.95 4.28
C THR A 40 -2.14 5.44 4.55
N LEU A 41 -1.02 4.91 5.00
CA LEU A 41 -0.90 3.58 5.58
C LEU A 41 -0.93 3.74 7.11
N TYR A 42 -1.96 3.19 7.75
CA TYR A 42 -2.06 3.12 9.19
C TYR A 42 -1.44 1.83 9.68
N ILE A 43 -0.65 1.91 10.75
CA ILE A 43 -0.08 0.75 11.44
C ILE A 43 -0.64 0.75 12.85
N VAL A 44 -1.39 -0.28 13.18
CA VAL A 44 -1.84 -0.54 14.55
C VAL A 44 -0.70 -1.23 15.28
N GLU A 45 -0.28 -0.62 16.38
CA GLU A 45 0.68 -1.19 17.31
C GLU A 45 0.01 -1.40 18.68
N GLU A 46 0.26 -2.56 19.28
CA GLU A 46 -0.20 -2.95 20.61
C GLU A 46 0.98 -3.57 21.35
N ASP A 47 1.26 -3.10 22.57
CA ASP A 47 2.40 -3.54 23.39
C ASP A 47 3.77 -3.53 22.66
N GLY A 48 3.96 -2.61 21.73
CA GLY A 48 5.17 -2.49 20.91
C GLY A 48 5.27 -3.48 19.76
N PHE A 49 4.24 -4.31 19.54
CA PHE A 49 4.12 -5.23 18.41
C PHE A 49 3.26 -4.63 17.31
N GLN A 50 3.64 -4.90 16.05
CA GLN A 50 2.87 -4.50 14.89
C GLN A 50 1.82 -5.56 14.57
N GLU A 51 0.55 -5.19 14.73
CA GLU A 51 -0.55 -6.14 14.56
C GLU A 51 -1.18 -6.06 13.17
N GLN A 52 -1.42 -4.84 12.70
CA GLN A 52 -2.18 -4.62 11.47
C GLN A 52 -1.68 -3.41 10.71
N ALA A 53 -1.62 -3.54 9.39
CA ALA A 53 -1.58 -2.41 8.48
C ALA A 53 -2.94 -2.22 7.81
N ALA A 54 -3.40 -0.97 7.71
CA ALA A 54 -4.65 -0.64 7.04
C ALA A 54 -4.54 0.59 6.13
N MET A 55 -5.23 0.55 5.00
CA MET A 55 -5.29 1.68 4.08
C MET A 55 -6.56 1.66 3.23
N ILE A 56 -6.99 2.82 2.76
CA ILE A 56 -8.02 2.89 1.71
C ILE A 56 -7.45 2.30 0.42
N CYS A 57 -8.22 1.40 -0.21
CA CYS A 57 -7.80 0.71 -1.42
C CYS A 57 -7.42 1.71 -2.53
N PRO A 58 -6.18 1.61 -3.06
CA PRO A 58 -5.67 2.59 -4.01
C PRO A 58 -6.31 2.50 -5.41
N CYS A 59 -7.18 1.51 -5.66
CA CYS A 59 -7.91 1.42 -6.93
C CYS A 59 -9.10 2.40 -7.01
N GLY A 60 -9.44 3.09 -5.92
CA GLY A 60 -10.55 4.04 -5.88
C GLY A 60 -11.90 3.47 -5.43
N CYS A 61 -12.00 2.16 -5.16
CA CYS A 61 -13.25 1.55 -4.65
C CYS A 61 -13.58 1.93 -3.18
N LYS A 62 -12.70 2.70 -2.52
CA LYS A 62 -12.84 3.23 -1.15
C LYS A 62 -12.94 2.19 -0.02
N ARG A 63 -12.89 0.89 -0.32
CA ARG A 63 -12.86 -0.14 0.73
C ARG A 63 -11.54 -0.10 1.48
N ILE A 64 -11.56 -0.44 2.77
CA ILE A 64 -10.36 -0.56 3.59
C ILE A 64 -9.71 -1.91 3.30
N LEU A 65 -8.42 -1.88 3.04
CA LEU A 65 -7.58 -3.07 2.99
C LEU A 65 -6.98 -3.25 4.38
N HIS A 66 -7.18 -4.44 4.95
CA HIS A 66 -6.55 -4.87 6.18
C HIS A 66 -5.48 -5.91 5.84
N MET A 67 -4.27 -5.69 6.32
CA MET A 67 -3.13 -6.58 6.15
C MET A 67 -2.63 -6.96 7.54
N ASN A 68 -2.72 -8.25 7.88
CA ASN A 68 -2.17 -8.78 9.12
C ASN A 68 -0.63 -8.62 9.12
N LEU A 69 -0.06 -8.13 10.22
CA LEU A 69 1.40 -8.02 10.42
C LEU A 69 1.94 -9.07 11.40
N ILE A 70 1.06 -9.80 12.10
CA ILE A 70 1.42 -10.88 13.00
C ILE A 70 2.01 -12.05 12.18
N PRO A 71 3.24 -12.52 12.48
CA PRO A 71 3.97 -13.45 11.64
C PRO A 71 3.36 -14.86 11.56
N ASP A 72 2.60 -15.26 12.57
CA ASP A 72 2.13 -16.65 12.77
C ASP A 72 0.83 -16.97 12.01
N GLU A 73 0.09 -15.95 11.56
CA GLU A 73 -1.14 -16.12 10.80
C GLU A 73 -0.98 -15.74 9.33
N ARG A 74 -1.63 -16.47 8.42
CA ARG A 74 -1.52 -16.22 6.96
C ARG A 74 -2.86 -15.81 6.34
N PRO A 75 -2.85 -14.89 5.37
CA PRO A 75 -1.70 -14.17 4.85
C PRO A 75 -1.22 -13.09 5.84
N CYS A 76 0.09 -12.92 5.99
CA CYS A 76 0.68 -11.81 6.72
C CYS A 76 1.70 -11.06 5.87
N TRP A 77 1.94 -9.81 6.27
CA TRP A 77 2.87 -8.91 5.66
C TRP A 77 3.93 -8.49 6.67
N ARG A 78 5.17 -8.42 6.23
CA ARG A 78 6.25 -7.74 6.94
C ARG A 78 6.22 -6.27 6.56
N LEU A 79 6.18 -5.41 7.57
CA LEU A 79 6.40 -3.98 7.41
C LEU A 79 7.90 -3.68 7.54
N THR A 80 8.39 -2.77 6.69
CA THR A 80 9.70 -2.15 6.87
C THR A 80 9.51 -0.65 6.84
N ARG A 81 9.92 0.03 7.92
CA ARG A 81 10.00 1.48 7.99
C ARG A 81 11.38 1.93 7.50
N HIS A 82 11.40 3.03 6.74
CA HIS A 82 12.63 3.62 6.21
C HIS A 82 12.92 4.93 6.92
N GLU A 83 14.19 5.35 6.91
CA GLU A 83 14.65 6.61 7.52
C GLU A 83 13.98 7.85 6.90
N ASP A 84 13.54 7.76 5.64
CA ASP A 84 12.78 8.81 4.94
C ASP A 84 11.31 8.92 5.37
N GLY A 85 10.91 8.18 6.41
CA GLY A 85 9.55 8.13 6.95
C GLY A 85 8.57 7.29 6.12
N THR A 86 8.98 6.73 4.99
CA THR A 86 8.12 5.86 4.18
C THR A 86 8.08 4.43 4.72
N SER A 87 7.18 3.62 4.18
CA SER A 87 7.10 2.21 4.55
C SER A 87 6.95 1.29 3.34
N THR A 88 7.37 0.04 3.53
CA THR A 88 7.24 -1.06 2.57
C THR A 88 6.47 -2.20 3.21
N LEU A 89 5.56 -2.81 2.46
CA LEU A 89 4.92 -4.07 2.82
C LEU A 89 5.43 -5.21 1.93
N GLN A 90 5.67 -6.36 2.53
CA GLN A 90 6.08 -7.59 1.84
C GLN A 90 5.28 -8.78 2.37
N PRO A 91 4.61 -9.59 1.53
CA PRO A 91 4.64 -9.61 0.06
C PRO A 91 3.75 -8.52 -0.58
N SER A 92 3.44 -8.65 -1.87
CA SER A 92 2.44 -7.80 -2.54
C SER A 92 1.08 -7.91 -1.86
N VAL A 93 0.28 -6.84 -1.88
CA VAL A 93 -1.11 -6.87 -1.43
C VAL A 93 -1.97 -7.35 -2.59
N TRP A 94 -2.69 -8.46 -2.40
CA TRP A 94 -3.59 -9.02 -3.41
C TRP A 94 -4.98 -9.29 -2.83
N ARG A 95 -5.93 -8.45 -3.21
CA ARG A 95 -7.33 -8.62 -2.87
C ARG A 95 -8.01 -9.48 -3.93
N LYS A 96 -8.12 -10.79 -3.68
CA LYS A 96 -8.68 -11.76 -4.65
C LYS A 96 -10.18 -11.61 -4.91
N LYS A 97 -10.92 -11.03 -3.96
CA LYS A 97 -12.37 -10.79 -4.07
C LYS A 97 -12.65 -9.31 -4.40
N ASP A 98 -13.84 -9.03 -4.93
CA ASP A 98 -14.32 -7.70 -5.31
C ASP A 98 -13.45 -6.99 -6.36
N CYS A 99 -12.76 -5.90 -6.01
CA CYS A 99 -12.08 -5.03 -6.97
C CYS A 99 -10.77 -5.59 -7.54
N GLY A 100 -10.32 -6.77 -7.09
CA GLY A 100 -9.16 -7.47 -7.67
C GLY A 100 -7.82 -6.74 -7.51
N SER A 101 -7.70 -5.78 -6.59
CA SER A 101 -6.51 -4.92 -6.51
C SER A 101 -5.26 -5.75 -6.19
N HIS A 102 -4.24 -5.68 -7.04
CA HIS A 102 -2.95 -6.36 -6.84
C HIS A 102 -1.78 -5.42 -7.07
N PHE A 103 -1.01 -5.15 -6.01
CA PHE A 103 0.10 -4.20 -6.07
C PHE A 103 1.18 -4.50 -5.03
N TRP A 104 2.39 -4.03 -5.31
CA TRP A 104 3.43 -3.86 -4.31
C TRP A 104 3.31 -2.50 -3.65
N PHE A 105 3.50 -2.44 -2.33
CA PHE A 105 3.62 -1.19 -1.59
C PHE A 105 5.06 -1.04 -1.12
N ARG A 106 5.83 -0.14 -1.75
CA ARG A 106 7.27 0.01 -1.48
C ARG A 106 7.62 1.47 -1.33
N ARG A 107 8.28 1.83 -0.23
CA ARG A 107 8.66 3.22 0.10
C ARG A 107 7.49 4.20 -0.11
N GLY A 108 6.31 3.86 0.41
CA GLY A 108 5.10 4.67 0.29
C GLY A 108 4.51 4.74 -1.13
N ARG A 109 4.94 3.88 -2.06
CA ARG A 109 4.46 3.88 -3.46
C ARG A 109 3.70 2.61 -3.77
N VAL A 110 2.54 2.79 -4.40
CA VAL A 110 1.77 1.70 -5.02
C VAL A 110 2.34 1.39 -6.39
N GLN A 111 2.85 0.18 -6.56
CA GLN A 111 3.37 -0.36 -7.82
C GLN A 111 2.46 -1.50 -8.26
N TRP A 112 1.54 -1.20 -9.18
CA TRP A 112 0.56 -2.17 -9.67
C TRP A 112 1.23 -3.37 -10.33
N CYS A 113 0.81 -4.56 -9.95
CA CYS A 113 1.18 -5.77 -10.68
C CYS A 113 0.53 -5.71 -12.07
N ARG A 114 1.21 -6.27 -13.07
CA ARG A 114 0.56 -6.51 -14.36
C ARG A 114 -0.50 -7.59 -14.14
N MET A 115 -1.70 -7.39 -14.67
CA MET A 115 -2.67 -8.47 -14.76
C MET A 115 -2.03 -9.59 -15.58
N THR A 116 -1.64 -10.68 -14.92
CA THR A 116 -1.38 -11.95 -15.59
C THR A 116 -2.75 -12.57 -15.82
N GLY A 117 -3.31 -12.31 -17.00
CA GLY A 117 -4.46 -13.06 -17.52
C GLY A 117 -3.98 -14.38 -18.10
#